data_AF-A0A7S4JEA4-F1
#
_entry.id   AF-A0A7S4JEA4-F1
#
_cell.length_a   1.000
_cell.length_b   1.000
_cell.length_c   1.000
_cell.angle_alpha   90.00
_cell.angle_beta   90.00
_cell.angle_gamma   90.00
#
_symmetry.space_group_name_H-M   'P 1'
#
loop_
_entity.id
_entity.type
_entity.pdbx_description
1 polymer ?
#
loop_
_entity_poly.entity_id
_entity_poly.type
_entity_poly.pdbx_seq_one_letter_code
_entity_poly.pdbx_strand_id
1 'polypeptide(L)'
;MESIDDLFSRETRFAAAPDTFPPDRFNAGVLVVEPSLEVFEDMISRIGVMHSYDGGDTGFLNSYFHDWFTMGEASRLPFRYNALRTMYWLTQKKPGYWNAVGAVRCLHFCSFPKPWDQAPKGELEQKWWVAFAECQLMLRIKGVSTPTLKKQG
;
A
#
# COMPACT_ATOMS: atom_id res chain seq x y z
N MET A 1 1.55 9.50 11.90
CA MET A 1 2.18 9.48 10.56
C MET A 1 2.06 10.87 9.97
N GLU A 2 2.98 11.26 9.12
CA GLU A 2 2.95 12.57 8.46
C GLU A 2 2.00 12.55 7.25
N SER A 3 1.60 13.72 6.76
CA SER A 3 0.79 13.83 5.53
C SER A 3 1.53 13.22 4.33
N ILE A 4 0.73 12.75 3.37
CA ILE A 4 1.14 12.22 2.07
C ILE A 4 0.59 13.05 0.90
N ASP A 5 0.09 14.26 1.16
CA ASP A 5 -0.53 15.13 0.13
C ASP A 5 0.46 15.53 -0.96
N ASP A 6 1.77 15.44 -0.68
CA ASP A 6 2.83 15.65 -1.66
C ASP A 6 2.73 14.67 -2.85
N LEU A 7 2.10 13.50 -2.67
CA LEU A 7 1.85 12.55 -3.76
C LEU A 7 0.99 13.13 -4.89
N PHE A 8 0.12 14.10 -4.61
CA PHE A 8 -0.74 14.74 -5.62
C PHE A 8 -0.02 15.82 -6.45
N SER A 9 1.20 16.20 -6.06
CA SER A 9 2.02 17.17 -6.81
C SER A 9 2.87 16.53 -7.91
N ARG A 10 2.77 15.21 -8.08
CA ARG A 10 3.63 14.46 -9.01
C ARG A 10 3.12 14.61 -10.45
N GLU A 11 4.02 14.99 -11.35
CA GLU A 11 3.74 15.14 -12.77
C GLU A 11 3.72 13.77 -13.48
N THR A 12 2.74 12.94 -13.18
CA THR A 12 2.52 11.65 -13.84
C THR A 12 1.07 11.20 -13.71
N ARG A 13 0.60 10.43 -14.70
CA ARG A 13 -0.73 9.80 -14.68
C ARG A 13 -0.79 8.53 -13.82
N PHE A 14 0.37 7.92 -13.53
CA PHE A 14 0.47 6.68 -12.78
C PHE A 14 1.77 6.65 -11.98
N ALA A 15 1.67 6.51 -10.66
CA ALA A 15 2.80 6.25 -9.79
C ALA A 15 2.50 5.14 -8.78
N ALA A 16 3.52 4.36 -8.48
CA ALA A 16 3.46 3.31 -7.48
C ALA A 16 4.82 3.17 -6.80
N ALA A 17 4.85 2.55 -5.63
CA ALA A 17 6.10 2.19 -4.96
C ALA A 17 6.61 0.83 -5.46
N PRO A 18 7.93 0.60 -5.49
CA PRO A 18 8.49 -0.69 -5.90
C PRO A 18 8.01 -1.80 -4.96
N ASP A 19 7.76 -2.98 -5.53
CA ASP A 19 7.73 -4.19 -4.73
C ASP A 19 9.15 -4.55 -4.28
N THR A 20 9.25 -5.43 -3.30
CA THR A 20 10.53 -5.90 -2.76
C THR A 20 11.08 -7.05 -3.58
N PHE A 21 10.21 -7.91 -4.11
CA PHE A 21 10.57 -9.12 -4.85
C PHE A 21 9.56 -9.37 -6.00
N PRO A 22 9.88 -9.08 -7.27
CA PRO A 22 11.10 -8.42 -7.77
C PRO A 22 10.99 -6.88 -7.77
N PRO A 23 12.12 -6.14 -7.66
CA PRO A 23 12.13 -4.68 -7.49
C PRO A 23 11.89 -3.87 -8.77
N ASP A 24 11.85 -4.54 -9.93
CA ASP A 24 11.46 -3.99 -11.22
C ASP A 24 9.94 -4.07 -11.47
N ARG A 25 9.19 -4.48 -10.46
CA ARG A 25 7.73 -4.44 -10.39
C ARG A 25 7.31 -3.50 -9.28
N PHE A 26 6.10 -2.96 -9.38
CA PHE A 26 5.51 -2.15 -8.32
C PHE A 26 4.53 -2.96 -7.49
N ASN A 27 4.27 -2.49 -6.26
CA ASN A 27 3.23 -3.04 -5.40
C ASN A 27 1.95 -2.20 -5.52
N ALA A 28 0.80 -2.83 -5.78
CA ALA A 28 -0.47 -2.12 -5.99
C ALA A 28 -1.14 -1.61 -4.71
N GLY A 29 -0.54 -1.80 -3.52
CA GLY A 29 -1.10 -1.35 -2.24
C GLY A 29 -1.29 0.16 -2.12
N VAL A 30 -0.47 0.95 -2.83
CA VAL A 30 -0.59 2.42 -2.92
C VAL A 30 -0.30 2.84 -4.35
N LEU A 31 -1.28 3.50 -4.96
CA LEU A 31 -1.23 4.00 -6.33
C LEU A 31 -1.61 5.48 -6.35
N VAL A 32 -0.89 6.27 -7.14
CA VAL A 32 -1.31 7.60 -7.58
C VAL A 32 -1.78 7.44 -9.02
N VAL A 33 -3.03 7.79 -9.29
CA VAL A 33 -3.64 7.59 -10.60
C VAL A 33 -4.38 8.84 -11.04
N GLU A 34 -4.30 9.14 -12.33
CA GLU A 34 -5.21 10.06 -13.00
C GLU A 34 -6.46 9.28 -13.44
N PRO A 35 -7.66 9.62 -12.94
CA PRO A 35 -8.88 8.94 -13.36
C PRO A 35 -9.13 9.12 -14.86
N SER A 36 -9.31 8.01 -15.58
CA SER A 36 -9.64 8.01 -17.00
C SER A 36 -10.60 6.88 -17.31
N LEU A 37 -11.74 7.22 -17.92
CA LEU A 37 -12.74 6.23 -18.34
C LEU A 37 -12.16 5.29 -19.41
N GLU A 38 -11.37 5.83 -20.34
CA GLU A 38 -10.69 5.06 -21.39
C GLU A 38 -9.76 4.00 -20.79
N VAL A 39 -8.91 4.40 -19.83
CA VAL A 39 -7.99 3.47 -19.16
C VAL A 39 -8.77 2.41 -18.37
N PHE A 40 -9.85 2.81 -17.70
CA PHE A 40 -10.71 1.88 -16.97
C PHE A 40 -11.34 0.85 -17.91
N GLU A 41 -11.98 1.28 -19.00
CA GLU A 41 -12.64 0.38 -19.96
C GLU A 41 -11.64 -0.55 -20.64
N ASP A 42 -10.45 -0.06 -21.02
CA ASP A 42 -9.38 -0.88 -21.59
C ASP A 42 -8.85 -1.91 -20.57
N MET A 43 -8.62 -1.53 -19.30
CA MET A 43 -8.26 -2.49 -18.25
C MET A 43 -9.33 -3.57 -18.08
N ILE A 44 -10.62 -3.20 -18.02
CA ILE A 44 -11.72 -4.17 -17.91
C ILE A 44 -11.74 -5.12 -19.09
N SER A 45 -11.54 -4.63 -20.32
CA SER A 45 -11.52 -5.47 -21.53
C SER A 45 -10.39 -6.52 -21.54
N ARG A 46 -9.35 -6.30 -20.74
CA ARG A 46 -8.18 -7.18 -20.62
C ARG A 46 -8.29 -8.20 -19.49
N ILE A 47 -9.27 -8.07 -18.60
CA ILE A 47 -9.51 -9.05 -17.53
C ILE A 47 -9.82 -10.42 -18.17
N GLY A 48 -9.11 -11.46 -17.73
CA GLY A 48 -9.24 -12.82 -18.26
C GLY A 48 -8.51 -13.07 -19.59
N VAL A 49 -7.98 -12.03 -20.24
CA VAL A 49 -7.17 -12.13 -21.47
C VAL A 49 -5.69 -11.87 -21.19
N MET A 50 -5.39 -10.81 -20.44
CA MET A 50 -4.03 -10.45 -20.06
C MET A 50 -3.56 -11.35 -18.91
N HIS A 51 -2.33 -11.86 -19.02
CA HIS A 51 -1.72 -12.66 -17.96
C HIS A 51 -1.44 -11.81 -16.72
N SER A 52 -1.71 -12.36 -15.53
CA SER A 52 -1.26 -11.81 -14.24
C SER A 52 -0.34 -12.85 -13.60
N TYR A 53 0.88 -12.45 -13.23
CA TYR A 53 1.88 -13.39 -12.71
C TYR A 53 1.55 -13.90 -11.30
N ASP A 54 0.73 -13.19 -10.54
CA ASP A 54 0.31 -13.55 -9.17
C ASP A 54 -1.19 -13.89 -9.07
N GLY A 55 -1.93 -13.75 -10.17
CA GLY A 55 -3.39 -13.93 -10.20
C GLY A 55 -4.19 -12.83 -9.48
N GLY A 56 -3.52 -11.81 -8.92
CA GLY A 56 -4.12 -10.68 -8.22
C GLY A 56 -4.01 -9.38 -9.01
N ASP A 57 -4.39 -8.28 -8.33
CA ASP A 57 -4.33 -6.92 -8.89
C ASP A 57 -2.89 -6.49 -9.24
N THR A 58 -1.92 -6.84 -8.40
CA THR A 58 -0.54 -6.38 -8.54
C THR A 58 0.07 -6.97 -9.80
N GLY A 59 -0.08 -8.26 -10.05
CA GLY A 59 0.38 -8.88 -11.28
C GLY A 59 -0.36 -8.43 -12.53
N PHE A 60 -1.67 -8.17 -12.43
CA PHE A 60 -2.46 -7.63 -13.55
C PHE A 60 -1.98 -6.22 -13.91
N LEU A 61 -1.89 -5.33 -12.92
CA LEU A 61 -1.51 -3.93 -13.12
C LEU A 61 -0.06 -3.82 -13.61
N ASN A 62 0.86 -4.66 -13.13
CA ASN A 62 2.22 -4.70 -13.67
C ASN A 62 2.28 -5.22 -15.12
N SER A 63 1.30 -6.03 -15.54
CA SER A 63 1.21 -6.47 -16.94
C SER A 63 0.59 -5.40 -17.83
N TYR A 64 -0.33 -4.59 -17.27
CA TYR A 64 -0.94 -3.45 -17.95
C TYR A 64 0.06 -2.29 -18.10
N PHE A 65 0.62 -1.82 -16.98
CA PHE A 65 1.67 -0.80 -16.90
C PHE A 65 3.07 -1.43 -16.93
N HIS A 66 3.32 -2.28 -17.93
CA HIS A 66 4.54 -3.09 -18.05
C HIS A 66 5.85 -2.29 -18.14
N ASP A 67 5.77 -1.03 -18.56
CA ASP A 67 6.89 -0.10 -18.70
C ASP A 67 7.11 0.77 -17.45
N TRP A 68 6.35 0.57 -16.36
CA TRP A 68 6.41 1.38 -15.13
C TRP A 68 7.84 1.62 -14.63
N PHE A 69 8.68 0.57 -14.58
CA PHE A 69 10.05 0.69 -14.07
C PHE A 69 10.91 1.65 -14.91
N THR A 70 10.61 1.77 -16.20
CA THR A 70 11.31 2.65 -17.15
C THR A 70 10.64 4.01 -17.35
N MET A 71 9.47 4.25 -16.75
CA MET A 71 8.82 5.57 -16.77
C MET A 71 9.66 6.64 -16.07
N GLY A 72 9.24 7.90 -16.20
CA GLY A 72 9.83 9.05 -15.51
C GLY A 72 9.88 8.86 -13.98
N GLU A 73 10.79 9.57 -13.32
CA GLU A 73 10.98 9.50 -11.87
C GLU A 73 9.71 9.80 -11.07
N ALA A 74 8.83 10.66 -11.61
CA ALA A 74 7.51 10.95 -11.03
C ALA A 74 6.65 9.68 -10.89
N SER A 75 6.81 8.65 -11.71
CA SER A 75 6.08 7.39 -11.60
C SER A 75 6.61 6.43 -10.52
N ARG A 76 7.83 6.66 -10.02
CA ARG A 76 8.48 5.79 -9.02
C ARG A 76 8.41 6.41 -7.63
N LEU A 77 7.42 5.99 -6.84
CA LEU A 77 7.32 6.39 -5.45
C LEU A 77 8.45 5.75 -4.63
N PRO A 78 9.08 6.48 -3.68
CA PRO A 78 9.98 5.85 -2.73
C PRO A 78 9.25 4.77 -1.90
N PHE A 79 9.94 3.67 -1.58
CA PHE A 79 9.40 2.55 -0.81
C PHE A 79 8.67 2.96 0.49
N ARG A 80 9.11 4.05 1.14
CA ARG A 80 8.49 4.57 2.37
C ARG A 80 7.01 4.98 2.23
N TYR A 81 6.50 5.19 1.00
CA TYR A 81 5.08 5.46 0.73
C TYR A 81 4.23 4.19 0.55
N ASN A 82 4.84 3.01 0.59
CA ASN A 82 4.16 1.71 0.62
C ASN A 82 5.04 0.69 1.36
N ALA A 83 5.48 1.05 2.57
CA ALA A 83 6.46 0.25 3.29
C ALA A 83 5.81 -1.05 3.77
N LEU A 84 6.26 -2.20 3.27
CA LEU A 84 5.66 -3.48 3.60
C LEU A 84 5.98 -3.88 5.05
N ARG A 85 4.96 -4.22 5.84
CA ARG A 85 5.15 -4.73 7.21
C ARG A 85 6.11 -5.92 7.25
N THR A 86 6.01 -6.84 6.30
CA THR A 86 6.87 -8.03 6.24
C THR A 86 8.35 -7.66 6.20
N MET A 87 8.70 -6.56 5.52
CA MET A 87 10.09 -6.08 5.50
C MET A 87 10.57 -5.63 6.87
N TYR A 88 9.69 -5.10 7.72
CA TYR A 88 10.07 -4.74 9.09
C TYR A 88 10.56 -5.98 9.83
N TRP A 89 9.80 -7.07 9.77
CA TRP A 89 10.19 -8.33 10.40
C TRP A 89 11.47 -8.93 9.84
N LEU A 90 11.62 -8.94 8.51
CA LEU A 90 12.81 -9.50 7.86
C LEU A 90 14.09 -8.69 8.13
N THR A 91 13.95 -7.39 8.40
CA THR A 91 15.08 -6.47 8.56
C THR A 91 15.28 -5.96 9.99
N GLN A 92 14.50 -6.45 10.96
CA GLN A 92 14.61 -6.07 12.38
C GLN A 92 16.04 -6.19 12.94
N LYS A 93 16.80 -7.20 12.48
CA LYS A 93 18.19 -7.44 12.90
C LYS A 93 19.24 -6.71 12.03
N LYS A 94 18.82 -5.83 11.12
CA LYS A 94 19.68 -5.08 10.21
C LYS A 94 19.73 -3.62 10.64
N PRO A 95 20.67 -3.22 11.50
CA PRO A 95 20.76 -1.84 11.98
C PRO A 95 20.96 -0.90 10.78
N GLY A 96 20.27 0.25 10.81
CA GLY A 96 20.37 1.28 9.77
C GLY A 96 19.48 1.06 8.54
N TYR A 97 18.87 -0.12 8.34
CA TYR A 97 17.97 -0.36 7.20
C TYR A 97 16.83 0.67 7.15
N TRP A 98 16.11 0.81 8.26
CA TRP A 98 15.01 1.77 8.36
C TRP A 98 15.47 3.23 8.41
N ASN A 99 16.72 3.50 8.80
CA ASN A 99 17.31 4.83 8.69
C ASN A 99 17.55 5.19 7.21
N ALA A 100 17.98 4.23 6.39
CA ALA A 100 18.18 4.42 4.95
C ALA A 100 16.86 4.54 4.17
N VAL A 101 15.81 3.80 4.58
CA VAL A 101 14.45 3.98 4.04
C VAL A 101 13.90 5.38 4.37
N GLY A 102 14.32 5.94 5.50
CA GLY A 102 13.83 7.21 6.02
C GLY A 102 12.45 7.10 6.67
N ALA A 103 11.86 8.26 6.99
CA ALA A 103 10.56 8.33 7.67
C ALA A 103 9.46 7.63 6.86
N VAL A 104 8.90 6.55 7.42
CA VAL A 104 7.79 5.80 6.82
C VAL A 104 6.54 6.67 6.77
N ARG A 105 5.96 6.78 5.57
CA ARG A 105 4.77 7.60 5.26
C ARG A 105 3.51 6.76 5.27
N CYS A 106 3.57 5.57 4.67
CA CYS A 106 2.50 4.58 4.70
C CYS A 106 3.06 3.21 5.04
N LEU A 107 2.41 2.52 5.98
CA LEU A 107 2.74 1.15 6.38
C LEU A 107 1.70 0.20 5.79
N HIS A 108 2.13 -0.73 4.95
CA HIS A 108 1.27 -1.67 4.28
C HIS A 108 1.25 -3.04 4.98
N PHE A 109 0.11 -3.35 5.59
CA PHE A 109 -0.20 -4.66 6.17
C PHE A 109 -0.68 -5.65 5.09
N CYS A 110 0.17 -5.91 4.08
CA CYS A 110 -0.15 -6.77 2.95
C CYS A 110 -0.30 -8.25 3.34
N SER A 111 0.50 -8.72 4.30
CA SER A 111 0.57 -10.13 4.72
C SER A 111 -0.46 -10.54 5.76
N PHE A 112 -0.69 -11.86 5.88
CA PHE A 112 -1.41 -12.46 7.00
C PHE A 112 -0.49 -12.64 8.24
N PRO A 113 -1.00 -12.54 9.47
CA PRO A 113 -2.35 -12.08 9.83
C PRO A 113 -2.52 -10.58 9.59
N LYS A 114 -3.75 -10.15 9.31
CA LYS A 114 -4.08 -8.72 9.31
C LYS A 114 -4.06 -8.19 10.74
N PRO A 115 -3.87 -6.88 10.95
CA PRO A 115 -3.76 -6.29 12.31
C PRO A 115 -4.95 -6.58 13.22
N TRP A 116 -6.14 -6.72 12.63
CA TRP A 116 -7.39 -6.96 13.35
C TRP A 116 -7.69 -8.44 13.61
N ASP A 117 -6.92 -9.37 13.04
CA ASP A 117 -7.15 -10.82 13.20
C ASP A 117 -6.63 -11.34 14.55
N GLN A 118 -5.69 -10.64 15.17
CA GLN A 118 -5.06 -11.06 16.43
C GLN A 118 -4.91 -9.88 17.39
N ALA A 119 -4.75 -10.20 18.68
CA ALA A 119 -4.30 -9.20 19.66
C ALA A 119 -2.99 -8.56 19.20
N PRO A 120 -2.75 -7.27 19.49
CA PRO A 120 -1.56 -6.57 19.03
C PRO A 120 -0.29 -7.33 19.43
N LYS A 121 0.48 -7.76 18.43
CA LYS A 121 1.78 -8.43 18.61
C LYS A 121 2.87 -7.58 17.96
N GLY A 122 3.53 -6.75 18.76
CA GLY A 122 4.62 -5.89 18.30
C GLY A 122 4.21 -4.44 18.09
N GLU A 123 5.21 -3.59 17.88
CA GLU A 123 5.06 -2.13 17.84
C GLU A 123 4.18 -1.66 16.66
N LEU A 124 4.28 -2.32 15.50
CA LEU A 124 3.53 -1.92 14.30
C LEU A 124 2.04 -2.20 14.46
N GLU A 125 1.68 -3.37 14.96
CA GLU A 125 0.32 -3.76 15.29
C GLU A 125 -0.26 -2.85 16.37
N GLN A 126 0.53 -2.48 17.38
CA GLN A 126 0.10 -1.53 18.40
C GLN A 126 -0.21 -0.16 17.81
N LYS A 127 0.62 0.36 16.88
CA LYS A 127 0.33 1.62 16.16
C LYS A 127 -0.99 1.55 15.39
N TRP A 128 -1.27 0.42 14.73
CA TRP A 128 -2.54 0.22 14.03
C TRP A 128 -3.74 0.26 14.98
N TRP A 129 -3.65 -0.45 16.11
CA TRP A 129 -4.74 -0.49 17.10
C TRP A 129 -4.99 0.85 17.79
N VAL A 130 -3.95 1.64 18.05
CA VAL A 130 -4.09 3.02 18.55
C VAL A 130 -4.84 3.87 17.54
N ALA A 131 -4.42 3.87 16.27
CA ALA A 131 -5.10 4.63 15.22
C ALA A 131 -6.57 4.20 15.05
N PHE A 132 -6.84 2.89 15.08
CA PHE A 132 -8.20 2.37 15.06
C PHE A 132 -9.04 2.89 16.23
N ALA A 133 -8.52 2.81 17.46
CA ALA A 133 -9.23 3.28 18.66
C ALA A 133 -9.51 4.79 18.63
N GLU A 134 -8.54 5.59 18.18
CA GLU A 134 -8.71 7.03 17.99
C GLU A 134 -9.80 7.36 16.96
N CYS A 135 -9.79 6.69 15.80
CA CYS A 135 -10.83 6.85 14.78
C CYS A 135 -12.22 6.46 15.32
N GLN A 136 -12.32 5.37 16.07
CA GLN A 136 -13.57 4.92 16.68
C GLN A 136 -14.12 5.93 17.69
N LEU A 137 -13.25 6.50 18.52
CA LEU A 137 -13.63 7.55 19.46
C LEU A 137 -14.14 8.80 18.73
N MET A 138 -13.43 9.24 17.68
CA MET A 138 -13.82 10.40 16.87
C MET A 138 -15.17 10.21 16.19
N LEU A 139 -15.45 9.03 15.64
CA LEU A 139 -16.75 8.72 15.04
C LEU A 139 -17.88 8.76 16.07
N ARG A 140 -17.66 8.20 17.27
CA ARG A 140 -18.63 8.25 18.36
C ARG A 140 -18.93 9.67 18.82
N ILE A 141 -17.91 10.52 18.95
CA ILE A 141 -18.08 11.94 19.30
C ILE A 141 -18.93 12.65 18.24
N LYS A 142 -18.78 12.29 16.96
CA LYS A 142 -19.57 12.84 15.85
C LYS A 142 -20.97 12.22 15.70
N GLY A 143 -21.37 11.31 16.59
CA GLY A 143 -22.67 10.61 16.50
C GLY A 143 -22.79 9.65 15.31
N VAL A 144 -21.66 9.29 14.68
CA VAL A 144 -21.63 8.34 13.56
C VAL A 144 -21.55 6.92 14.11
N SER A 145 -22.34 6.00 13.56
CA SER A 145 -22.27 4.59 13.95
C SER A 145 -20.87 4.04 13.70
N THR A 146 -20.38 3.25 14.66
CA THR A 146 -19.02 2.69 14.57
C THR A 146 -19.07 1.27 14.03
N PRO A 147 -18.23 0.91 13.04
CA PRO A 147 -18.12 -0.47 12.60
C PRO A 147 -17.55 -1.35 13.71
N THR A 148 -18.22 -2.47 13.99
CA THR A 148 -17.70 -3.50 14.91
C THR A 148 -16.78 -4.44 14.13
N LEU A 149 -15.53 -4.63 14.59
CA LEU A 149 -14.68 -5.70 14.08
C LEU A 149 -15.32 -7.04 14.46
N LYS A 150 -15.84 -7.76 13.47
CA LYS A 150 -16.27 -9.16 13.67
C LYS A 150 -15.00 -9.98 13.87
N LYS A 151 -14.85 -10.64 15.03
CA LYS A 151 -13.87 -11.71 15.17
C LYS A 151 -14.19 -12.76 14.11
N GLN A 152 -13.29 -13.00 13.17
CA GLN A 152 -13.36 -14.22 12.37
C GLN A 152 -13.13 -15.38 13.34
N GLY A 153 -14.13 -16.25 13.44
CA GLY A 153 -14.09 -17.46 14.28
C GLY A 153 -13.18 -18.52 13.72
#